data_AF-A0A7C4RK78-F1
#
_entry.id   AF-A0A7C4RK78-F1
#
_cell.length_a   1.000
_cell.length_b   1.000
_cell.length_c   1.000
_cell.angle_alpha   90.00
_cell.angle_beta   90.00
_cell.angle_gamma   90.00
#
_symmetry.space_group_name_H-M   'P 1'
#
loop_
_entity.id
_entity.type
_entity.pdbx_description
1 polymer ?
#
loop_
_entity_poly.entity_id
_entity_poly.type
_entity_poly.pdbx_seq_one_letter_code
_entity_poly.pdbx_strand_id
1 'polypeptide(L)'
;MTNYYFPKGMRPSTLKERLAFYAEEFRLDKVAEWFKGRKDKIQFAVIIGRHTKIYLKEYAEDFSTTIIIDDYEDLNDVKNQIIEFLPEGVYYDRNIYDDDGEVVGQELAFDLDPENITCPIHGSLEDKMQRNQGLSFCELEFQMIKDQTVSLYEYLEGLFSKLKIVYSGRGFHIHVFDDDAYQLKFKDREAIAKDVKVKGFPIDTWVTTGDMRLIRLPYSLNGLVSRIVIPLSKSEMKDFDPTEDPRCIPDFAKRSILH
;
A
#
# COMPACT_ATOMS: atom_id res chain seq x y z
N MET A 1 -3.06 -12.91 -27.93
CA MET A 1 -2.54 -12.00 -26.89
C MET A 1 -3.72 -11.61 -26.01
N THR A 2 -3.77 -12.08 -24.77
CA THR A 2 -4.83 -11.67 -23.83
C THR A 2 -4.52 -10.27 -23.33
N ASN A 3 -5.50 -9.37 -23.43
CA ASN A 3 -5.40 -8.02 -22.88
C ASN A 3 -5.49 -8.11 -21.36
N TYR A 4 -4.59 -7.42 -20.65
CA TYR A 4 -4.75 -7.18 -19.21
C TYR A 4 -5.91 -6.24 -18.96
N TYR A 5 -6.88 -6.71 -18.19
CA TYR A 5 -7.87 -5.85 -17.56
C TYR A 5 -7.66 -5.98 -16.05
N PHE A 6 -7.83 -4.86 -15.35
CA PHE A 6 -7.94 -4.92 -13.90
C PHE A 6 -9.07 -5.89 -13.51
N PRO A 7 -9.01 -6.49 -12.30
CA PRO A 7 -10.12 -7.28 -11.79
C PRO A 7 -11.44 -6.49 -11.81
N LYS A 8 -12.56 -7.21 -11.78
CA LYS A 8 -13.90 -6.63 -11.89
C LYS A 8 -14.08 -5.42 -10.95
N GLY A 9 -14.60 -4.33 -11.51
CA GLY A 9 -14.90 -3.10 -10.78
C GLY A 9 -13.67 -2.30 -10.30
N MET A 10 -12.45 -2.68 -10.70
CA MET A 10 -11.23 -1.91 -10.43
C MET A 10 -10.85 -1.06 -11.64
N ARG A 11 -10.53 0.21 -11.39
CA ARG A 11 -10.04 1.17 -12.40
C ARG A 11 -9.42 2.38 -11.71
N PRO A 12 -8.69 3.22 -12.47
CA PRO A 12 -8.31 4.54 -11.98
C PRO A 12 -9.53 5.36 -11.55
N SER A 13 -9.43 5.96 -10.37
CA SER A 13 -10.42 6.91 -9.84
C SER A 13 -10.23 8.30 -10.46
N THR A 14 -11.34 8.98 -10.71
CA THR A 14 -11.37 10.37 -11.15
C THR A 14 -11.11 11.32 -9.97
N LEU A 15 -10.73 12.57 -10.24
CA LEU A 15 -10.56 13.60 -9.20
C LEU A 15 -11.84 13.81 -8.36
N LYS A 16 -13.02 13.77 -9.01
CA LYS A 16 -14.31 13.88 -8.32
C LYS A 16 -14.55 12.72 -7.34
N GLU A 17 -14.15 11.51 -7.72
CA GLU A 17 -14.29 10.33 -6.87
C GLU A 17 -13.29 10.34 -5.71
N ARG A 18 -12.05 10.76 -5.95
CA ARG A 18 -11.05 10.97 -4.89
C ARG A 18 -11.54 12.01 -3.88
N LEU A 19 -12.09 13.12 -4.36
CA LEU A 19 -12.67 14.16 -3.51
C LEU A 19 -13.83 13.60 -2.68
N ALA A 20 -14.79 12.91 -3.30
CA ALA A 20 -15.92 12.31 -2.59
C ALA A 20 -15.45 11.36 -1.48
N PHE A 21 -14.49 10.47 -1.79
CA PHE A 21 -13.93 9.54 -0.81
C PHE A 21 -13.27 10.28 0.37
N TYR A 22 -12.33 11.20 0.10
CA TYR A 22 -11.61 11.86 1.18
C TYR A 22 -12.48 12.83 1.99
N ALA A 23 -13.47 13.46 1.36
CA ALA A 23 -14.41 14.35 2.05
C ALA A 23 -15.37 13.56 2.95
N GLU A 24 -15.96 12.47 2.44
CA GLU A 24 -17.14 11.82 3.03
C GLU A 24 -16.86 10.45 3.68
N GLU A 25 -15.92 9.67 3.14
CA GLU A 25 -15.70 8.27 3.53
C GLU A 25 -14.42 8.05 4.34
N PHE A 26 -13.41 8.90 4.20
CA PHE A 26 -12.09 8.70 4.82
C PHE A 26 -12.13 8.79 6.35
N ARG A 27 -11.83 7.66 7.01
CA ARG A 27 -11.99 7.44 8.46
C ARG A 27 -10.74 7.80 9.25
N LEU A 28 -10.64 9.06 9.69
CA LEU A 28 -9.52 9.54 10.51
C LEU A 28 -9.43 8.84 11.87
N ASP A 29 -10.55 8.40 12.44
CA ASP A 29 -10.56 7.61 13.68
C ASP A 29 -9.84 6.26 13.52
N LYS A 30 -9.98 5.64 12.34
CA LYS A 30 -9.27 4.40 12.00
C LYS A 30 -7.80 4.62 11.69
N VAL A 31 -7.45 5.74 11.06
CA VAL A 31 -6.04 6.16 10.87
C VAL A 31 -5.38 6.41 12.23
N ALA A 32 -6.05 7.12 13.15
CA ALA A 32 -5.54 7.32 14.50
C ALA A 32 -5.39 5.99 15.27
N GLU A 33 -6.33 5.06 15.12
CA GLU A 33 -6.25 3.72 15.69
C GLU A 33 -5.05 2.93 15.13
N TRP A 34 -4.77 3.05 13.82
CA TRP A 34 -3.62 2.39 13.19
C TRP A 34 -2.29 2.81 13.84
N PHE A 35 -2.15 4.09 14.14
CA PHE A 35 -0.95 4.65 14.75
C PHE A 35 -0.96 4.68 16.28
N LYS A 36 -1.98 4.08 16.90
CA LYS A 36 -2.09 4.05 18.36
C LYS A 36 -0.85 3.40 18.97
N GLY A 37 -0.12 4.18 19.78
CA GLY A 37 1.11 3.75 20.43
C GLY A 37 2.39 4.26 19.78
N ARG A 38 2.34 4.82 18.57
CA ARG A 38 3.44 5.65 18.06
C ARG A 38 3.55 6.92 18.91
N LYS A 39 4.78 7.33 19.19
CA LYS A 39 5.12 8.48 20.02
C LYS A 39 5.72 9.63 19.23
N ASP A 40 6.21 9.33 18.03
CA ASP A 40 6.79 10.28 17.10
C ASP A 40 5.73 11.00 16.27
N LYS A 41 6.07 12.18 15.75
CA LYS A 41 5.28 12.84 14.72
C LYS A 41 5.46 12.06 13.40
N ILE A 42 4.37 11.57 12.85
CA ILE A 42 4.39 10.77 11.63
C ILE A 42 4.55 11.69 10.42
N GLN A 43 5.47 11.39 9.52
CA GLN A 43 5.52 12.06 8.23
C GLN A 43 4.57 11.35 7.26
N PHE A 44 3.65 12.09 6.65
CA PHE A 44 2.80 11.59 5.59
C PHE A 44 3.39 11.95 4.23
N ALA A 45 2.92 11.29 3.19
CA ALA A 45 3.29 11.64 1.82
C ALA A 45 2.16 11.35 0.85
N VAL A 46 2.13 12.10 -0.24
CA VAL A 46 1.18 11.89 -1.33
C VAL A 46 1.91 11.76 -2.65
N ILE A 47 1.37 10.91 -3.52
CA ILE A 47 1.75 10.83 -4.94
C ILE A 47 0.51 11.24 -5.72
N ILE A 48 0.59 12.31 -6.50
CA ILE A 48 -0.59 12.93 -7.10
C ILE A 48 -1.15 12.09 -8.25
N GLY A 49 -0.32 11.74 -9.23
CA GLY A 49 -0.79 11.10 -10.46
C GLY A 49 0.32 10.42 -11.26
N ARG A 50 1.39 9.96 -10.61
CA ARG A 50 2.58 9.39 -11.26
C ARG A 50 2.22 8.33 -12.30
N HIS A 51 1.29 7.44 -11.95
CA HIS A 51 0.88 6.31 -12.78
C HIS A 51 -0.40 6.60 -13.57
N THR A 52 -1.42 7.13 -12.90
CA THR A 52 -2.74 7.38 -13.48
C THR A 52 -2.75 8.53 -14.47
N LYS A 53 -1.79 9.47 -14.35
CA LYS A 53 -1.78 10.77 -15.05
C LYS A 53 -3.06 11.59 -14.82
N ILE A 54 -3.77 11.32 -13.71
CA ILE A 54 -4.96 12.06 -13.27
C ILE A 54 -4.52 12.95 -12.11
N TYR A 55 -4.53 14.27 -12.35
CA TYR A 55 -4.09 15.30 -11.41
C TYR A 55 -4.78 16.63 -11.73
N LEU A 56 -4.84 17.54 -10.75
CA LEU A 56 -5.28 18.93 -10.99
C LEU A 56 -4.25 19.68 -11.82
N LYS A 57 -4.69 20.52 -12.76
CA LYS A 57 -3.79 21.19 -13.72
C LYS A 57 -2.69 22.03 -13.07
N GLU A 58 -2.93 22.56 -11.88
CA GLU A 58 -1.95 23.34 -11.12
C GLU A 58 -0.74 22.51 -10.67
N TYR A 59 -0.90 21.19 -10.53
CA TYR A 59 0.18 20.27 -10.16
C TYR A 59 0.81 19.55 -11.38
N ALA A 60 0.71 20.13 -12.58
CA ALA A 60 1.24 19.50 -13.79
C ALA A 60 2.76 19.29 -13.79
N GLU A 61 3.51 20.07 -13.00
CA GLU A 61 4.96 19.93 -12.85
C GLU A 61 5.33 18.90 -11.78
N ASP A 62 4.48 18.72 -10.77
CA ASP A 62 4.74 17.88 -9.59
C ASP A 62 4.00 16.54 -9.59
N PHE A 63 3.20 16.24 -10.63
CA PHE A 63 2.27 15.11 -10.60
C PHE A 63 2.93 13.74 -10.36
N SER A 64 4.22 13.61 -10.70
CA SER A 64 5.03 12.40 -10.48
C SER A 64 5.92 12.49 -9.25
N THR A 65 6.03 13.65 -8.62
CA THR A 65 6.84 13.90 -7.43
C THR A 65 6.14 13.32 -6.20
N THR A 66 6.94 12.89 -5.23
CA THR A 66 6.44 12.54 -3.91
C THR A 66 6.42 13.81 -3.05
N ILE A 67 5.26 14.22 -2.60
CA ILE A 67 5.09 15.40 -1.73
C ILE A 67 5.00 14.91 -0.29
N ILE A 68 5.86 15.44 0.58
CA ILE A 68 5.85 15.13 2.01
C ILE A 68 4.88 16.08 2.72
N ILE A 69 4.12 15.54 3.67
CA ILE A 69 3.22 16.25 4.58
C ILE A 69 3.73 16.00 6.00
N ASP A 70 4.52 16.93 6.50
CA ASP A 70 5.12 16.91 7.84
C ASP A 70 4.73 18.17 8.67
N ASP A 71 4.23 19.21 8.01
CA ASP A 71 3.63 20.39 8.64
C ASP A 71 2.10 20.21 8.80
N TYR A 72 1.69 19.83 10.00
CA TYR A 72 0.30 19.64 10.42
C TYR A 72 0.21 19.63 11.96
N GLU A 73 -0.91 20.07 12.52
CA GLU A 73 -1.21 19.99 13.96
C GLU A 73 -1.98 18.71 14.30
N ASP A 74 -2.92 18.33 13.45
CA ASP A 74 -3.73 17.12 13.62
C ASP A 74 -4.05 16.38 12.30
N LEU A 75 -4.78 15.27 12.38
CA LEU A 75 -5.14 14.48 11.20
C LEU A 75 -6.17 15.16 10.28
N ASN A 76 -6.89 16.19 10.74
CA ASN A 76 -7.77 16.98 9.88
C ASN A 76 -6.95 17.86 8.95
N ASP A 77 -5.83 18.42 9.41
CA ASP A 77 -4.90 19.16 8.56
C ASP A 77 -4.32 18.26 7.46
N VAL A 78 -3.91 17.05 7.82
CA VAL A 78 -3.44 16.04 6.85
C VAL A 78 -4.54 15.71 5.83
N LYS A 79 -5.80 15.53 6.28
CA LYS A 79 -6.94 15.33 5.39
C LYS A 79 -7.17 16.51 4.45
N ASN A 80 -7.07 17.74 4.95
CA ASN A 80 -7.25 18.94 4.14
C ASN A 80 -6.19 19.03 3.04
N GLN A 81 -4.92 18.76 3.37
CA GLN A 81 -3.83 18.71 2.40
C GLN A 81 -4.05 17.57 1.37
N ILE A 82 -4.47 16.37 1.80
CA ILE A 82 -4.84 15.28 0.88
C ILE A 82 -5.95 15.71 -0.09
N ILE A 83 -6.97 16.44 0.40
CA ILE A 83 -8.06 16.96 -0.43
C ILE A 83 -7.57 18.02 -1.41
N GLU A 84 -6.57 18.83 -1.04
CA GLU A 84 -5.95 19.81 -1.93
C GLU A 84 -5.28 19.11 -3.13
N PHE A 85 -4.48 18.07 -2.87
CA PHE A 85 -3.75 17.36 -3.92
C PHE A 85 -4.60 16.36 -4.72
N LEU A 86 -5.68 15.83 -4.14
CA LEU A 86 -6.48 14.72 -4.70
C LEU A 86 -5.63 13.56 -5.25
N PRO A 87 -4.75 12.97 -4.42
CA PRO A 87 -3.68 12.12 -4.90
C PRO A 87 -4.13 10.73 -5.34
N GLU A 88 -3.33 10.10 -6.22
CA GLU A 88 -3.52 8.70 -6.61
C GLU A 88 -3.12 7.73 -5.49
N GLY A 89 -2.32 8.17 -4.52
CA GLY A 89 -2.00 7.38 -3.34
C GLY A 89 -1.51 8.24 -2.18
N VAL A 90 -1.87 7.83 -0.97
CA VAL A 90 -1.40 8.40 0.30
C VAL A 90 -0.53 7.37 1.02
N TYR A 91 0.53 7.84 1.62
CA TYR A 91 1.58 7.05 2.25
C TYR A 91 1.94 7.66 3.60
N TYR A 92 2.60 6.88 4.45
CA TYR A 92 3.29 7.37 5.63
C TYR A 92 4.73 6.86 5.66
N ASP A 93 5.58 7.59 6.36
CA ASP A 93 6.96 7.23 6.60
C ASP A 93 7.07 6.20 7.74
N ARG A 94 7.73 5.09 7.44
CA ARG A 94 8.00 4.03 8.41
C ARG A 94 9.12 4.38 9.38
N ASN A 95 9.90 5.42 9.11
CA ASN A 95 10.91 5.91 10.05
C ASN A 95 10.26 6.43 11.33
N ILE A 96 10.95 6.22 12.45
CA ILE A 96 10.65 6.81 13.75
C ILE A 96 11.63 7.95 13.96
N TYR A 97 11.10 9.12 14.27
CA TYR A 97 11.87 10.34 14.49
C TYR A 97 11.92 10.68 15.98
N ASP A 98 13.05 11.18 16.46
CA ASP A 98 13.15 11.82 17.78
C ASP A 98 12.73 13.30 17.73
N ASP A 99 12.82 13.98 18.88
CA ASP A 99 12.43 15.38 19.01
C ASP A 99 13.31 16.34 18.18
N ASP A 100 14.52 15.91 17.82
CA ASP A 100 15.45 16.66 16.96
C ASP A 100 15.21 16.39 15.46
N GLY A 101 14.30 15.46 15.13
CA GLY A 101 13.98 15.07 13.76
C GLY A 101 14.93 14.03 13.17
N GLU A 102 15.75 13.38 13.99
CA GLU A 102 16.68 12.34 13.56
C GLU A 102 16.02 10.96 13.56
N VAL A 103 16.43 10.11 12.61
CA VAL A 103 15.87 8.77 12.47
C VAL A 103 16.46 7.82 13.52
N VAL A 104 15.65 7.41 14.48
CA VAL A 104 16.04 6.52 15.60
C VAL A 104 15.58 5.07 15.42
N GLY A 105 14.78 4.79 14.40
CA GLY A 105 14.30 3.46 14.07
C GLY A 105 13.47 3.46 12.79
N GLN A 106 13.06 2.28 12.34
CA GLN A 106 12.19 2.16 11.18
C GLN A 106 11.32 0.90 11.28
N GLU A 107 10.05 1.01 10.96
CA GLU A 107 9.16 -0.15 10.90
C GLU A 107 9.64 -1.14 9.84
N LEU A 108 9.75 -2.43 10.20
CA LEU A 108 10.02 -3.50 9.24
C LEU A 108 8.71 -3.86 8.54
N ALA A 109 8.73 -3.91 7.21
CA ALA A 109 7.58 -4.36 6.43
C ALA A 109 8.03 -5.12 5.19
N PHE A 110 7.14 -5.97 4.70
CA PHE A 110 7.31 -6.77 3.49
C PHE A 110 6.21 -6.40 2.51
N ASP A 111 6.56 -6.07 1.27
CA ASP A 111 5.59 -5.77 0.22
C ASP A 111 5.53 -6.94 -0.78
N LEU A 112 4.31 -7.41 -1.05
CA LEU A 112 4.01 -8.46 -2.01
C LEU A 112 3.02 -7.90 -3.02
N ASP A 113 3.51 -7.54 -4.20
CA ASP A 113 2.72 -7.00 -5.30
C ASP A 113 2.67 -8.00 -6.48
N PRO A 114 1.55 -8.10 -7.23
CA PRO A 114 1.49 -8.86 -8.48
C PRO A 114 2.63 -8.61 -9.47
N GLU A 115 3.28 -7.44 -9.41
CA GLU A 115 4.48 -7.13 -10.19
C GLU A 115 5.69 -8.02 -9.85
N ASN A 116 5.73 -8.62 -8.65
CA ASN A 116 6.85 -9.43 -8.16
C ASN A 116 6.74 -10.92 -8.51
N ILE A 117 5.67 -11.34 -9.18
CA ILE A 117 5.46 -12.73 -9.61
C ILE A 117 5.33 -12.88 -11.13
N THR A 118 5.69 -14.05 -11.63
CA THR A 118 5.43 -14.45 -13.02
C THR A 118 4.07 -15.11 -13.12
N CYS A 119 3.17 -14.53 -13.92
CA CYS A 119 1.88 -15.12 -14.19
C CYS A 119 2.03 -16.23 -15.24
N PRO A 120 1.47 -17.44 -15.04
CA PRO A 120 1.57 -18.51 -16.03
C PRO A 120 0.80 -18.21 -17.33
N ILE A 121 -0.17 -17.29 -17.27
CA ILE A 121 -0.99 -16.88 -18.42
C ILE A 121 -0.38 -15.65 -19.11
N HIS A 122 0.14 -14.71 -18.32
CA HIS A 122 0.54 -13.40 -18.82
C HIS A 122 2.04 -13.11 -18.76
N GLY A 123 2.87 -14.04 -18.29
CA GLY A 123 4.32 -13.88 -18.24
C GLY A 123 4.82 -13.03 -17.08
N SER A 124 6.09 -12.61 -17.20
CA SER A 124 6.84 -11.83 -16.21
C SER A 124 6.47 -10.34 -16.26
N LEU A 125 6.98 -9.55 -15.29
CA LEU A 125 6.85 -8.09 -15.33
C LEU A 125 7.44 -7.50 -16.62
N GLU A 126 8.58 -8.00 -17.09
CA GLU A 126 9.21 -7.55 -18.33
C GLU A 126 8.27 -7.74 -19.54
N ASP A 127 7.65 -8.91 -19.65
CA ASP A 127 6.67 -9.21 -20.71
C ASP A 127 5.46 -8.27 -20.65
N LYS A 128 5.04 -7.86 -19.45
CA LYS A 128 3.93 -6.91 -19.25
C LYS A 128 4.34 -5.49 -19.60
N MET A 129 5.54 -5.06 -19.24
CA MET A 129 6.07 -3.75 -19.57
C MET A 129 6.18 -3.56 -21.08
N GLN A 130 6.61 -4.59 -21.84
CA GLN A 130 6.63 -4.56 -23.30
C GLN A 130 5.25 -4.33 -23.94
N ARG A 131 4.17 -4.65 -23.21
CA ARG A 131 2.77 -4.42 -23.62
C ARG A 131 2.14 -3.16 -23.01
N ASN A 132 2.92 -2.34 -22.29
CA ASN A 132 2.42 -1.21 -21.49
C ASN A 132 1.37 -1.61 -20.44
N GLN A 133 1.48 -2.82 -19.89
CA GLN A 133 0.52 -3.42 -18.96
C GLN A 133 1.10 -3.70 -17.57
N GLY A 134 2.30 -3.17 -17.26
CA GLY A 134 3.01 -3.45 -16.01
C GLY A 134 2.26 -3.07 -14.72
N LEU A 135 1.34 -2.11 -14.79
CA LEU A 135 0.56 -1.63 -13.63
C LEU A 135 -0.73 -2.42 -13.37
N SER A 136 -1.14 -3.23 -14.34
CA SER A 136 -2.35 -4.05 -14.26
C SER A 136 -1.99 -5.43 -13.70
N PHE A 137 -2.97 -6.08 -13.10
CA PHE A 137 -2.86 -7.43 -12.57
C PHE A 137 -4.17 -8.18 -12.83
N CYS A 138 -4.13 -9.51 -12.86
CA CYS A 138 -5.31 -10.34 -13.03
C CYS A 138 -5.68 -11.05 -11.72
N GLU A 139 -6.89 -11.60 -11.65
CA GLU A 139 -7.39 -12.30 -10.46
C GLU A 139 -6.49 -13.49 -10.06
N LEU A 140 -5.90 -14.19 -11.03
CA LEU A 140 -4.96 -15.28 -10.76
C LEU A 140 -3.71 -14.78 -10.03
N GLU A 141 -3.15 -13.66 -10.46
CA GLU A 141 -1.95 -13.09 -9.81
C GLU A 141 -2.26 -12.61 -8.41
N PHE A 142 -3.42 -11.98 -8.24
CA PHE A 142 -3.90 -11.59 -6.93
C PHE A 142 -4.01 -12.79 -5.99
N GLN A 143 -4.61 -13.89 -6.47
CA GLN A 143 -4.75 -15.12 -5.69
C GLN A 143 -3.38 -15.73 -5.35
N MET A 144 -2.45 -15.78 -6.31
CA MET A 144 -1.08 -16.23 -6.06
C MET A 144 -0.38 -15.39 -4.98
N ILE A 145 -0.49 -14.06 -5.06
CA ILE A 145 0.07 -13.14 -4.06
C ILE A 145 -0.60 -13.31 -2.70
N LYS A 146 -1.92 -13.55 -2.66
CA LYS A 146 -2.67 -13.83 -1.43
C LYS A 146 -2.13 -15.10 -0.74
N ASP A 147 -1.95 -16.18 -1.49
CA ASP A 147 -1.43 -17.45 -0.98
C ASP A 147 0.03 -17.32 -0.48
N GLN A 148 0.85 -16.57 -1.23
CA GLN A 148 2.23 -16.25 -0.81
C GLN A 148 2.26 -15.38 0.44
N THR A 149 1.34 -14.44 0.58
CA THR A 149 1.23 -13.57 1.76
C THR A 149 0.88 -14.37 3.01
N VAL A 150 -0.09 -15.29 2.93
CA VAL A 150 -0.44 -16.18 4.05
C VAL A 150 0.76 -17.04 4.45
N SER A 151 1.43 -17.65 3.47
CA SER A 151 2.60 -18.50 3.72
C SER A 151 3.77 -17.72 4.33
N LEU A 152 4.01 -16.48 3.88
CA LEU A 152 5.03 -15.61 4.43
C LEU A 152 4.68 -15.17 5.85
N TYR A 153 3.42 -14.81 6.10
CA TYR A 153 2.94 -14.45 7.43
C TYR A 153 3.17 -15.60 8.42
N GLU A 154 2.84 -16.84 8.06
CA GLU A 154 3.10 -18.04 8.87
C GLU A 154 4.57 -18.25 9.20
N TYR A 155 5.43 -18.01 8.22
CA TYR A 155 6.87 -18.07 8.44
C TYR A 155 7.34 -16.97 9.40
N LEU A 156 6.86 -15.74 9.22
CA LEU A 156 7.21 -14.59 10.06
C LEU A 156 6.65 -14.68 11.48
N GLU A 157 5.51 -15.34 11.70
CA GLU A 157 4.97 -15.64 13.05
C GLU A 157 5.95 -16.46 13.90
N GLY A 158 6.86 -17.21 13.28
CA GLY A 158 7.94 -17.91 13.97
C GLY A 158 9.10 -17.01 14.41
N LEU A 159 9.17 -15.77 13.89
CA LEU A 159 10.26 -14.81 14.13
C LEU A 159 9.80 -13.58 14.92
N PHE A 160 8.55 -13.17 14.73
CA PHE A 160 7.99 -11.92 15.23
C PHE A 160 6.60 -12.17 15.85
N SER A 161 6.24 -11.36 16.83
CA SER A 161 5.03 -11.54 17.63
C SER A 161 3.92 -10.53 17.32
N LYS A 162 4.25 -9.36 16.76
CA LYS A 162 3.30 -8.27 16.49
C LYS A 162 3.22 -7.99 14.98
N LEU A 163 2.56 -8.89 14.26
CA LEU A 163 2.38 -8.79 12.81
C LEU A 163 0.98 -8.24 12.44
N LYS A 164 0.88 -7.48 11.35
CA LYS A 164 -0.40 -7.15 10.71
C LYS A 164 -0.30 -7.26 9.20
N ILE A 165 -1.35 -7.78 8.56
CA ILE A 165 -1.48 -7.79 7.10
C ILE A 165 -2.30 -6.57 6.68
N VAL A 166 -1.91 -5.92 5.59
CA VAL A 166 -2.65 -4.80 4.99
C VAL A 166 -2.83 -5.08 3.51
N TYR A 167 -4.07 -5.08 3.02
CA TYR A 167 -4.36 -5.06 1.60
C TYR A 167 -4.03 -3.67 1.03
N SER A 168 -3.09 -3.59 0.07
CA SER A 168 -2.56 -2.34 -0.48
C SER A 168 -3.33 -1.81 -1.70
N GLY A 169 -4.39 -2.51 -2.12
CA GLY A 169 -5.16 -2.25 -3.33
C GLY A 169 -4.83 -3.22 -4.48
N ARG A 170 -3.58 -3.67 -4.60
CA ARG A 170 -3.19 -4.66 -5.63
C ARG A 170 -2.57 -5.91 -5.03
N GLY A 171 -1.89 -5.76 -3.90
CA GLY A 171 -1.24 -6.84 -3.19
C GLY A 171 -1.38 -6.63 -1.69
N PHE A 172 -0.36 -7.04 -0.95
CA PHE A 172 -0.40 -6.98 0.51
C PHE A 172 0.92 -6.49 1.06
N HIS A 173 0.83 -5.80 2.19
CA HIS A 173 1.96 -5.54 3.06
C HIS A 173 1.83 -6.43 4.31
N ILE A 174 2.96 -6.90 4.81
CA ILE A 174 3.07 -7.44 6.18
C ILE A 174 3.90 -6.46 6.99
N HIS A 175 3.30 -5.89 8.02
CA HIS A 175 3.92 -4.93 8.93
C HIS A 175 4.36 -5.65 10.21
N VAL A 176 5.56 -5.33 10.70
CA VAL A 176 6.13 -5.87 11.94
C VAL A 176 6.26 -4.76 12.97
N PHE A 177 5.54 -4.90 14.10
CA PHE A 177 5.47 -3.91 15.18
C PHE A 177 6.23 -4.33 16.44
N ASP A 178 7.04 -5.39 16.38
CA ASP A 178 7.93 -5.80 17.45
C ASP A 178 8.96 -4.68 17.73
N ASP A 179 9.17 -4.34 19.01
CA ASP A 179 9.94 -3.15 19.40
C ASP A 179 11.43 -3.27 18.99
N ASP A 180 11.95 -4.49 19.00
CA ASP A 180 13.28 -4.88 18.53
C ASP A 180 13.40 -4.84 17.00
N ALA A 181 12.32 -5.10 16.25
CA ALA A 181 12.32 -4.97 14.79
C ALA A 181 12.61 -3.53 14.33
N TYR A 182 12.17 -2.52 15.09
CA TYR A 182 12.47 -1.11 14.80
C TYR A 182 13.96 -0.78 14.85
N GLN A 183 14.75 -1.53 15.63
CA GLN A 183 16.16 -1.29 15.88
C GLN A 183 17.10 -2.04 14.92
N LEU A 184 16.54 -2.93 14.08
CA LEU A 184 17.29 -3.70 13.09
C LEU A 184 18.07 -2.77 12.16
N LYS A 185 19.36 -3.03 12.02
CA LYS A 185 20.23 -2.29 11.11
C LYS A 185 20.07 -2.84 9.69
N PHE A 186 20.54 -2.08 8.71
CA PHE A 186 20.47 -2.46 7.29
C PHE A 186 20.95 -3.90 7.04
N LYS A 187 22.08 -4.32 7.63
CA LYS A 187 22.63 -5.67 7.45
C LYS A 187 21.69 -6.77 7.96
N ASP A 188 21.01 -6.54 9.07
CA ASP A 188 20.06 -7.50 9.63
C ASP A 188 18.81 -7.60 8.74
N ARG A 189 18.33 -6.46 8.25
CA ARG A 189 17.20 -6.40 7.30
C ARG A 189 17.53 -7.04 5.96
N GLU A 190 18.74 -6.82 5.45
CA GLU A 190 19.25 -7.45 4.24
C GLU A 190 19.33 -8.97 4.40
N ALA A 191 19.79 -9.47 5.55
CA ALA A 191 19.81 -10.89 5.84
C ALA A 191 18.40 -11.49 5.87
N ILE A 192 17.43 -10.82 6.51
CA ILE A 192 16.02 -11.22 6.53
C ILE A 192 15.43 -11.22 5.12
N ALA A 193 15.62 -10.13 4.37
CA ALA A 193 15.11 -10.02 2.99
C ALA A 193 15.68 -11.13 2.10
N LYS A 194 16.98 -11.41 2.21
CA LYS A 194 17.64 -12.49 1.47
C LYS A 194 17.10 -13.87 1.86
N ASP A 195 16.93 -14.16 3.14
CA ASP A 195 16.40 -15.44 3.59
C ASP A 195 14.97 -15.66 3.09
N VAL A 196 14.11 -14.64 3.19
CA VAL A 196 12.75 -14.65 2.66
C VAL A 196 12.74 -14.89 1.13
N LYS A 197 13.63 -14.24 0.37
CA LYS A 197 13.78 -14.49 -1.07
C LYS A 197 14.27 -15.91 -1.38
N VAL A 198 15.24 -16.43 -0.63
CA VAL A 198 15.77 -17.81 -0.81
C VAL A 198 14.69 -18.86 -0.56
N LYS A 199 13.75 -18.57 0.36
CA LYS A 199 12.57 -19.41 0.60
C LYS A 199 11.48 -19.31 -0.47
N GLY A 200 11.67 -18.44 -1.47
CA GLY A 200 10.80 -18.33 -2.64
C GLY A 200 9.69 -17.30 -2.51
N PHE A 201 9.65 -16.50 -1.44
CA PHE A 201 8.62 -15.48 -1.28
C PHE A 201 8.85 -14.28 -2.23
N PRO A 202 7.83 -13.82 -2.95
CA PRO A 202 7.97 -12.76 -3.95
C PRO A 202 7.87 -11.37 -3.33
N ILE A 203 8.77 -11.04 -2.39
CA ILE A 203 8.81 -9.71 -1.78
C ILE A 203 9.58 -8.71 -2.66
N ASP A 204 9.24 -7.43 -2.53
CA ASP A 204 10.14 -6.32 -2.84
C ASP A 204 11.17 -6.15 -1.70
N THR A 205 12.44 -6.39 -2.01
CA THR A 205 13.51 -6.32 -1.02
C THR A 205 13.80 -4.89 -0.58
N TRP A 206 13.56 -3.87 -1.41
CA TRP A 206 13.84 -2.47 -1.07
C TRP A 206 12.92 -1.95 0.03
N VAL A 207 11.70 -2.49 0.10
CA VAL A 207 10.79 -2.23 1.22
C VAL A 207 11.30 -2.88 2.50
N THR A 208 11.79 -4.12 2.43
CA THR A 208 12.28 -4.86 3.60
C THR A 208 13.60 -4.32 4.14
N THR A 209 14.55 -3.97 3.27
CA THR A 209 15.87 -3.41 3.65
C THR A 209 15.76 -2.01 4.26
N GLY A 210 14.67 -1.30 3.95
CA GLY A 210 14.40 0.04 4.47
C GLY A 210 14.73 1.18 3.51
N ASP A 211 15.23 0.88 2.32
CA ASP A 211 15.53 1.88 1.28
C ASP A 211 14.25 2.62 0.83
N MET A 212 13.14 1.90 0.70
CA MET A 212 11.81 2.49 0.43
C MET A 212 11.08 2.80 1.72
N ARG A 213 11.35 3.94 2.36
CA ARG A 213 10.77 4.28 3.67
C ARG A 213 9.24 4.50 3.67
N LEU A 214 8.65 4.90 2.55
CA LEU A 214 7.22 5.20 2.44
C LEU A 214 6.39 3.94 2.16
N ILE A 215 5.28 3.78 2.87
CA ILE A 215 4.33 2.68 2.66
C ILE A 215 2.89 3.21 2.64
N ARG A 216 2.01 2.56 1.87
CA ARG A 216 0.65 3.07 1.65
C ARG A 216 -0.12 3.16 2.96
N LEU A 217 -0.78 4.29 3.18
CA LEU A 217 -1.52 4.58 4.40
C LEU A 217 -2.77 3.70 4.52
N PRO A 218 -2.94 2.91 5.59
CA PRO A 218 -4.18 2.20 5.84
C PRO A 218 -5.38 3.15 5.89
N TYR A 219 -6.50 2.67 5.36
CA TYR A 219 -7.76 3.38 5.17
C TYR A 219 -7.76 4.49 4.11
N SER A 220 -6.62 4.76 3.45
CA SER A 220 -6.59 5.66 2.28
C SER A 220 -7.07 4.97 1.00
N LEU A 221 -7.27 5.76 -0.06
CA LEU A 221 -7.64 5.25 -1.38
C LEU A 221 -6.39 4.92 -2.20
N ASN A 222 -6.32 3.71 -2.75
CA ASN A 222 -5.47 3.42 -3.89
C ASN A 222 -6.20 3.87 -5.17
N GLY A 223 -5.85 5.05 -5.65
CA GLY A 223 -6.50 5.71 -6.77
C GLY A 223 -6.25 5.05 -8.13
N LEU A 224 -5.27 4.14 -8.24
CA LEU A 224 -5.01 3.36 -9.46
C LEU A 224 -6.09 2.29 -9.71
N VAL A 225 -6.66 1.73 -8.64
CA VAL A 225 -7.60 0.60 -8.71
C VAL A 225 -8.94 0.87 -8.05
N SER A 226 -9.13 2.06 -7.46
CA SER A 226 -10.34 2.43 -6.73
C SER A 226 -10.65 1.44 -5.61
N ARG A 227 -9.67 1.20 -4.75
CA ARG A 227 -9.80 0.34 -3.57
C ARG A 227 -9.24 1.00 -2.32
N ILE A 228 -9.97 0.82 -1.22
CA ILE A 228 -9.57 1.28 0.10
C ILE A 228 -8.55 0.30 0.66
N VAL A 229 -7.45 0.84 1.16
CA VAL A 229 -6.39 0.09 1.83
C VAL A 229 -6.92 -0.36 3.17
N ILE A 230 -6.96 -1.66 3.47
CA ILE A 230 -7.53 -2.14 4.74
C ILE A 230 -6.60 -3.14 5.43
N PRO A 231 -6.41 -3.03 6.76
CA PRO A 231 -5.82 -4.10 7.54
C PRO A 231 -6.71 -5.36 7.51
N LEU A 232 -6.08 -6.52 7.47
CA LEU A 232 -6.70 -7.84 7.47
C LEU A 232 -6.03 -8.73 8.52
N SER A 233 -6.81 -9.57 9.18
CA SER A 233 -6.31 -10.68 9.96
C SER A 233 -5.99 -11.88 9.06
N LYS A 234 -5.14 -12.78 9.56
CA LYS A 234 -4.80 -14.04 8.87
C LYS A 234 -6.05 -14.87 8.50
N SER A 235 -7.05 -14.93 9.38
CA SER A 235 -8.28 -15.67 9.10
C SER A 235 -9.11 -15.05 7.98
N GLU A 236 -9.09 -13.72 7.86
CA GLU A 236 -9.83 -13.01 6.80
C GLU A 236 -9.19 -13.21 5.42
N MET A 237 -7.87 -13.46 5.35
CA MET A 237 -7.17 -13.67 4.08
C MET A 237 -7.75 -14.82 3.25
N LYS A 238 -8.30 -15.84 3.89
CA LYS A 238 -8.86 -17.01 3.19
C LYS A 238 -10.00 -16.60 2.25
N ASP A 239 -10.95 -15.84 2.79
CA ASP A 239 -12.19 -15.47 2.11
C ASP A 239 -12.14 -14.06 1.51
N PHE A 240 -11.02 -13.35 1.65
CA PHE A 240 -10.84 -12.02 1.09
C PHE A 240 -10.81 -12.05 -0.43
N ASP A 241 -11.75 -11.30 -1.02
CA ASP A 241 -11.85 -10.98 -2.43
C ASP A 241 -12.09 -9.48 -2.59
N PRO A 242 -11.13 -8.71 -3.14
CA PRO A 242 -11.25 -7.27 -3.27
C PRO A 242 -12.28 -6.83 -4.31
N THR A 243 -12.80 -7.74 -5.14
CA THR A 243 -13.88 -7.43 -6.09
C THR A 243 -15.26 -7.42 -5.44
N GLU A 244 -15.41 -8.09 -4.29
CA GLU A 244 -16.70 -8.29 -3.62
C GLU A 244 -16.70 -7.81 -2.15
N ASP A 245 -15.54 -7.62 -1.50
CA ASP A 245 -15.47 -7.19 -0.09
C ASP A 245 -15.85 -5.70 0.09
N PRO A 246 -17.00 -5.39 0.72
CA PRO A 246 -17.51 -4.04 0.82
C PRO A 246 -16.65 -3.11 1.68
N ARG A 247 -15.72 -3.64 2.48
CA ARG A 247 -14.81 -2.85 3.31
C ARG A 247 -13.72 -2.17 2.49
N CYS A 248 -13.38 -2.75 1.34
CA CYS A 248 -12.35 -2.20 0.45
C CYS A 248 -12.92 -1.49 -0.79
N ILE A 249 -14.23 -1.53 -1.00
CA ILE A 249 -14.90 -0.89 -2.13
C ILE A 249 -15.48 0.46 -1.67
N PRO A 250 -15.01 1.60 -2.23
CA PRO A 250 -15.57 2.91 -1.90
C PRO A 250 -16.98 3.07 -2.47
N ASP A 251 -17.79 3.94 -1.88
CA ASP A 251 -19.21 4.09 -2.21
C ASP A 251 -19.44 4.49 -3.68
N PHE A 252 -18.56 5.32 -4.25
CA PHE A 252 -18.63 5.68 -5.66
C PHE A 252 -18.45 4.46 -6.59
N ALA A 253 -17.67 3.46 -6.18
CA ALA A 253 -17.41 2.25 -6.96
C ALA A 253 -18.54 1.22 -6.82
N LYS A 254 -19.25 1.18 -5.68
CA LYS A 254 -20.44 0.32 -5.48
C LYS A 254 -21.54 0.63 -6.50
N ARG A 255 -21.74 1.91 -6.81
CA ARG A 255 -22.74 2.37 -7.79
C ARG A 255 -22.46 1.91 -9.23
N SER A 256 -21.19 1.62 -9.56
CA SER A 256 -20.79 1.11 -10.88
C SER A 256 -20.91 -0.41 -11.02
N ILE A 257 -21.15 -1.17 -9.94
CA ILE A 257 -21.28 -2.64 -9.98
C ILE A 257 -22.75 -3.08 -10.20
N LEU A 258 -23.70 -2.16 -10.00
CA LEU A 258 -25.15 -2.40 -10.12
C LEU A 258 -25.73 -2.09 -11.52
N HIS A 259 -24.88 -1.72 -12.49
CA HIS A 259 -25.25 -1.43 -13.88
C HIS A 259 -24.34 -2.21 -14.83
#